data_AF-A0A956ME73-F1
#
_entry.id   AF-A0A956ME73-F1
#
_cell.length_a   1.000
_cell.length_b   1.000
_cell.length_c   1.000
_cell.angle_alpha   90.00
_cell.angle_beta   90.00
_cell.angle_gamma   90.00
#
_symmetry.space_group_name_H-M   'P 1'
#
loop_
_entity.id
_entity.type
_entity.pdbx_description
1 polymer ?
#
loop_
_entity_poly.entity_id
_entity_poly.type
_entity_poly.pdbx_seq_one_letter_code
_entity_poly.pdbx_strand_id
1 'polypeptide(L)'
;MVKFLIPENCVRFRAFGGLDIGGTSHQGDGSTVEFMVSVVDPAPNLAALAVNIPVNLNALGFTGKCKIRDLWQQKDLGTYSASEFQPLIQKHGTGLYRITPVN
;
A
#
# COMPACT_ATOMS: atom_id res chain seq x y z
N MET A 1 12.87 -7.60 0.26
CA MET A 1 13.24 -8.75 -0.60
C MET A 1 14.51 -8.39 -1.36
N VAL A 2 15.48 -9.30 -1.43
CA VAL A 2 16.71 -9.12 -2.20
C VAL A 2 16.61 -9.98 -3.46
N LYS A 3 16.85 -9.40 -4.63
CA LYS A 3 16.78 -10.09 -5.92
C LYS A 3 18.19 -10.36 -6.45
N PHE A 4 18.41 -11.55 -6.99
CA PHE A 4 19.66 -11.95 -7.62
C PHE A 4 19.39 -12.43 -9.04
N LEU A 5 20.24 -12.03 -9.99
CA LEU A 5 20.26 -12.65 -11.31
C LEU A 5 20.94 -14.01 -11.17
N ILE A 6 20.29 -15.06 -11.66
CA ILE A 6 20.83 -16.42 -11.65
C ILE A 6 21.34 -16.72 -13.06
N PRO A 7 22.66 -16.95 -13.25
CA PRO A 7 23.21 -17.34 -14.54
C PRO A 7 22.68 -18.70 -15.01
N GLU A 8 22.70 -18.93 -16.32
CA GLU A 8 22.32 -20.22 -16.90
C GLU A 8 23.17 -21.37 -16.33
N ASN A 9 22.55 -22.53 -16.16
CA ASN A 9 23.18 -23.77 -15.68
C ASN A 9 23.73 -23.72 -14.23
N CYS A 10 23.38 -22.72 -13.43
CA CYS A 10 23.72 -22.71 -12.01
C CYS A 10 22.93 -23.73 -11.21
N VAL A 11 23.63 -24.59 -10.46
CA VAL A 11 23.04 -25.63 -9.57
C VAL A 11 23.26 -25.34 -8.08
N ARG A 12 23.97 -24.27 -7.73
CA ARG A 12 24.25 -23.88 -6.35
C ARG A 12 24.09 -22.38 -6.16
N PHE A 13 23.33 -22.00 -5.15
CA PHE A 13 23.15 -20.62 -4.71
C PHE A 13 23.79 -20.44 -3.31
N ARG A 14 24.57 -19.38 -3.13
CA ARG A 14 25.15 -18.99 -1.83
C ARG A 14 25.03 -17.48 -1.68
N ALA A 15 24.51 -17.03 -0.56
CA ALA A 15 24.40 -15.61 -0.20
C ALA A 15 24.63 -15.43 1.30
N PHE A 16 24.92 -14.19 1.71
CA PHE A 16 24.99 -13.77 3.10
C PHE A 16 23.84 -12.79 3.38
N GLY A 17 23.18 -12.95 4.52
CA GLY A 17 22.17 -12.00 5.03
C GLY A 17 22.62 -11.46 6.39
N GLY A 18 22.47 -10.16 6.58
CA GLY A 18 22.68 -9.52 7.88
C GLY A 18 21.35 -9.27 8.57
N LEU A 19 21.31 -9.47 9.88
CA LEU A 19 20.24 -9.00 10.75
C LEU A 19 20.74 -7.75 11.46
N ASP A 20 19.88 -6.74 11.60
CA ASP A 20 20.21 -5.55 12.37
C ASP A 20 20.07 -5.81 13.87
N ILE A 21 20.35 -4.79 14.69
CA ILE A 21 20.21 -4.91 16.15
C ILE A 21 18.75 -5.20 16.54
N GLY A 22 17.79 -4.61 15.83
CA GLY A 22 16.36 -4.85 16.06
C GLY A 22 15.98 -6.32 15.93
N GLY A 23 16.54 -7.02 14.94
CA GLY A 23 16.30 -8.45 14.73
C GLY A 23 17.21 -9.41 15.53
N THR A 24 18.18 -8.90 16.30
CA THR A 24 19.16 -9.72 17.05
C THR A 24 19.13 -9.52 18.56
N SER A 25 18.63 -8.39 19.06
CA SER A 25 18.62 -8.05 20.49
C SER A 25 17.27 -8.25 21.18
N HIS A 26 16.51 -9.28 20.79
CA HIS A 26 15.26 -9.64 21.47
C HIS A 26 15.58 -10.28 22.83
N GLN A 27 14.95 -9.78 23.89
CA GLN A 27 15.15 -10.27 25.26
C GLN A 27 13.89 -11.03 25.71
N GLY A 28 14.02 -12.33 26.02
CA GLY A 28 13.03 -13.08 26.79
C GLY A 28 12.33 -14.26 26.11
N ASP A 29 12.48 -14.47 24.79
CA ASP A 29 11.60 -15.38 24.05
C ASP A 29 12.25 -16.20 22.92
N GLY A 30 13.58 -16.12 22.72
CA GLY A 30 14.30 -17.02 21.80
C GLY A 30 13.83 -16.87 20.34
N SER A 31 14.24 -15.78 19.69
CA SER A 31 13.87 -15.50 18.31
C SER A 31 14.41 -16.56 17.34
N THR A 32 13.58 -17.00 16.42
CA THR A 32 13.98 -17.85 15.29
C THR A 32 13.84 -17.07 13.98
N VAL A 33 14.68 -17.40 13.00
CA VAL A 33 14.61 -16.85 11.65
C VAL A 33 14.50 -17.97 10.64
N GLU A 34 13.65 -17.77 9.64
CA GLU A 34 13.52 -18.66 8.49
C GLU A 34 13.89 -17.88 7.22
N PHE A 35 14.75 -18.48 6.39
CA PHE A 35 15.14 -17.92 5.10
C PHE A 35 14.49 -18.75 3.99
N MET A 36 13.71 -18.08 3.15
CA MET A 36 13.07 -18.72 1.99
C MET A 36 13.73 -18.26 0.69
N VAL A 37 13.98 -19.22 -0.20
CA VAL A 37 14.46 -18.98 -1.57
C VAL A 37 13.34 -19.36 -2.52
N SER A 38 12.97 -18.45 -3.41
CA SER A 38 11.95 -18.69 -4.44
C SER A 38 12.46 -18.26 -5.80
N VAL A 39 12.18 -19.07 -6.82
CA VAL A 39 12.47 -18.75 -8.23
C VAL A 39 11.36 -17.91 -8.89
N VAL A 40 10.22 -17.78 -8.20
CA VAL A 40 9.12 -16.88 -8.57
C VAL A 40 9.03 -15.81 -7.50
N ASP A 41 8.78 -14.55 -7.90
CA ASP A 41 8.56 -13.46 -6.94
C ASP A 41 7.37 -13.81 -6.01
N PRO A 42 7.61 -14.07 -4.71
CA PRO A 42 6.56 -14.49 -3.79
C PRO A 42 5.73 -13.30 -3.28
N ALA A 43 6.11 -12.06 -3.64
CA ALA A 43 5.35 -10.90 -3.25
C ALA A 43 3.95 -10.97 -3.89
N PRO A 44 2.87 -10.72 -3.13
CA PRO A 44 1.55 -10.61 -3.72
C PRO A 44 1.57 -9.49 -4.78
N ASN A 45 0.91 -9.70 -5.91
CA ASN A 45 0.78 -8.68 -6.94
C ASN A 45 -0.02 -7.50 -6.37
N LEU A 46 0.68 -6.47 -5.87
CA LEU A 46 0.07 -5.34 -5.17
C LEU A 46 -0.84 -4.51 -6.09
N ALA A 47 -0.56 -4.47 -7.39
CA ALA A 47 -1.39 -3.78 -8.37
C ALA A 47 -2.81 -4.39 -8.48
N ALA A 48 -2.96 -5.67 -8.15
CA ALA A 48 -4.25 -6.37 -8.15
C ALA A 48 -5.06 -6.14 -6.85
N LEU A 49 -4.56 -5.36 -5.89
CA LEU A 49 -5.17 -5.18 -4.57
C LEU A 49 -5.68 -3.75 -4.33
N ALA A 50 -5.78 -2.96 -5.40
CA ALA A 50 -6.42 -1.65 -5.33
C ALA A 50 -7.94 -1.81 -5.25
N VAL A 51 -8.58 -1.12 -4.30
CA VAL A 51 -10.02 -1.22 -4.06
C VAL A 51 -10.63 0.18 -4.04
N ASN A 52 -11.81 0.32 -4.64
CA ASN A 52 -12.62 1.54 -4.50
C ASN A 52 -13.15 1.63 -3.07
N ILE A 53 -12.78 2.69 -2.36
CA ILE A 53 -13.26 2.94 -1.00
C ILE A 53 -14.41 3.94 -1.07
N PRO A 54 -15.68 3.50 -0.98
CA PRO A 54 -16.80 4.42 -1.07
C PRO A 54 -16.86 5.34 0.16
N VAL A 55 -16.96 6.65 -0.10
CA VAL A 55 -17.11 7.67 0.94
C VAL A 55 -18.49 8.28 0.82
N ASN A 56 -19.31 8.09 1.85
CA ASN A 56 -20.64 8.69 1.91
C ASN A 56 -20.54 10.14 2.42
N LEU A 57 -20.67 11.11 1.51
CA LEU A 57 -20.57 12.54 1.86
C LEU A 57 -21.76 13.01 2.71
N ASN A 58 -22.94 12.40 2.57
CA ASN A 58 -24.10 12.72 3.43
C ASN A 58 -23.82 12.32 4.88
N ALA A 59 -23.17 11.18 5.10
CA ALA A 59 -22.79 10.74 6.44
C ALA A 59 -21.74 11.67 7.09
N LEU A 60 -21.00 12.44 6.29
CA LEU A 60 -20.06 13.47 6.75
C LEU A 60 -20.74 14.84 6.94
N GLY A 61 -22.05 14.96 6.67
CA GLY A 61 -22.82 16.19 6.84
C GLY A 61 -22.96 17.07 5.59
N PHE A 62 -22.52 16.61 4.42
CA PHE A 62 -22.70 17.34 3.16
C PHE A 62 -24.00 16.95 2.48
N THR A 63 -24.89 17.90 2.20
CA THR A 63 -26.21 17.64 1.59
C THR A 63 -26.27 17.91 0.09
N GLY A 64 -25.24 18.55 -0.46
CA GLY A 64 -25.15 18.95 -1.87
C GLY A 64 -23.90 18.41 -2.55
N LYS A 65 -23.66 18.88 -3.78
CA LYS A 65 -22.44 18.55 -4.52
C LYS A 65 -21.22 19.14 -3.82
N CYS A 66 -20.12 18.39 -3.81
CA CYS A 66 -18.86 18.82 -3.20
C CYS A 66 -17.72 18.76 -4.20
N LYS A 67 -16.86 19.78 -4.18
CA LYS A 67 -15.53 19.75 -4.82
C LYS A 67 -14.59 18.93 -3.95
N ILE A 68 -13.83 18.05 -4.58
CA ILE A 68 -12.85 17.19 -3.91
C ILE A 68 -11.47 17.47 -4.48
N ARG A 69 -10.50 17.69 -3.59
CA ARG A 69 -9.08 17.90 -3.91
C ARG A 69 -8.22 16.87 -3.19
N ASP A 70 -7.34 16.21 -3.93
CA ASP A 70 -6.25 15.44 -3.37
C ASP A 70 -5.18 16.40 -2.84
N LEU A 71 -4.92 16.36 -1.54
CA LEU A 71 -3.97 17.25 -0.87
C LEU A 71 -2.52 16.82 -1.06
N TRP A 72 -2.26 15.52 -1.27
CA TRP A 72 -0.91 15.02 -1.53
C TRP A 72 -0.47 15.27 -2.96
N GLN A 73 -1.36 15.02 -3.93
CA GLN A 73 -1.09 15.33 -5.34
C GLN A 73 -1.34 16.80 -5.68
N GLN A 74 -1.87 17.59 -4.73
CA GLN A 74 -2.27 18.98 -4.94
C GLN A 74 -3.14 19.16 -6.19
N LYS A 75 -4.10 18.24 -6.38
CA LYS A 75 -4.90 18.14 -7.61
C LYS A 75 -6.39 18.17 -7.29
N ASP A 76 -7.12 19.00 -8.01
CA ASP A 76 -8.58 18.99 -7.96
C ASP A 76 -9.10 17.79 -8.76
N LEU A 77 -9.88 16.92 -8.11
CA LEU A 77 -10.42 15.69 -8.70
C LEU A 77 -11.75 15.94 -9.42
N GLY A 78 -12.48 16.98 -9.01
CA GLY A 78 -13.75 17.36 -9.60
C GLY A 78 -14.85 17.59 -8.57
N THR A 79 -16.08 17.58 -9.04
CA THR A 79 -17.29 17.76 -8.23
C THR A 79 -18.08 16.46 -8.20
N TYR A 80 -18.41 15.99 -7.01
CA TYR A 80 -19.09 14.71 -6.78
C TYR A 80 -20.40 14.91 -6.01
N SER A 81 -21.39 14.06 -6.29
CA SER A 81 -22.60 13.94 -5.48
C SER A 81 -22.40 12.97 -4.30
N ALA A 82 -23.41 12.87 -3.44
CA ALA A 82 -23.34 12.25 -2.10
C ALA A 82 -22.66 10.86 -2.00
N SER A 83 -22.83 10.00 -3.02
CA SER A 83 -22.36 8.61 -3.03
C SER A 83 -21.39 8.29 -4.18
N GLU A 84 -20.98 9.29 -4.96
CA GLU A 84 -20.16 9.11 -6.15
C GLU A 84 -18.66 9.09 -5.85
N PHE A 85 -18.22 9.58 -4.69
CA PHE A 85 -16.80 9.62 -4.37
C PHE A 85 -16.30 8.27 -3.83
N GLN A 86 -15.56 7.55 -4.68
CA GLN A 86 -15.03 6.23 -4.37
C GLN A 86 -13.58 6.11 -4.86
N PRO A 87 -12.61 6.78 -4.21
CA PRO A 87 -11.22 6.76 -4.65
C PRO A 87 -10.67 5.34 -4.66
N LEU A 88 -9.86 5.05 -5.68
CA LEU A 88 -9.11 3.80 -5.77
C LEU A 88 -7.89 3.87 -4.84
N ILE A 89 -7.88 3.07 -3.77
CA ILE A 89 -6.79 3.04 -2.79
C ILE A 89 -6.06 1.71 -2.89
N GLN A 90 -4.73 1.77 -3.00
CA GLN A 90 -3.87 0.58 -3.01
C GLN A 90 -3.90 -0.12 -1.65
N LYS A 91 -3.60 -1.42 -1.60
CA LYS A 91 -3.46 -2.14 -0.33
C LYS A 91 -2.42 -1.46 0.59
N HIS A 92 -2.78 -1.25 1.85
CA HIS A 92 -2.01 -0.46 2.83
C HIS A 92 -1.77 1.01 2.43
N GLY A 93 -2.40 1.47 1.35
CA GLY A 93 -2.44 2.86 0.97
C GLY A 93 -3.49 3.62 1.77
N THR A 94 -3.41 4.94 1.64
CA THR A 94 -4.39 5.88 2.17
C THR A 94 -4.46 7.08 1.21
N GLY A 95 -5.49 7.91 1.37
CA GLY A 95 -5.63 9.15 0.62
C GLY A 95 -6.02 10.29 1.54
N LEU A 96 -5.45 11.47 1.28
CA LEU A 96 -5.75 12.69 2.03
C LEU A 96 -6.50 13.68 1.13
N TYR A 97 -7.77 13.90 1.43
CA TYR A 97 -8.66 14.71 0.60
C TYR A 97 -9.24 15.89 1.36
N ARG A 98 -9.35 17.03 0.67
CA ARG A 98 -10.16 18.17 1.11
C ARG A 98 -11.49 18.14 0.38
N ILE A 99 -12.57 18.24 1.14
CA ILE A 99 -13.95 18.30 0.65
C ILE A 99 -14.46 19.73 0.86
N THR A 100 -15.07 20.32 -0.16
CA THR A 100 -15.61 21.68 -0.09
C THR A 100 -17.00 21.71 -0.73
N PRO A 101 -18.05 22.17 -0.04
CA PRO A 101 -19.38 22.32 -0.63
C PRO A 101 -19.35 23.23 -1.87
N VAL A 102 -20.16 22.91 -2.86
CA VAL A 102 -20.45 23.83 -3.97
C VAL A 102 -21.73 24.58 -3.59
N ASN A 103 -21.58 25.86 -3.26
CA ASN A 103 -22.70 26.78 -3.06
C ASN A 103 -23.49 26.96 -4.36
#